data_AF-T0ZN25-F1
#
_entry.id   AF-T0ZN25-F1
#
_cell.length_a   1.000
_cell.length_b   1.000
_cell.length_c   1.000
_cell.angle_alpha   90.00
_cell.angle_beta   90.00
_cell.angle_gamma   90.00
#
_symmetry.space_group_name_H-M   'P 1'
#
loop_
_entity.id
_entity.type
_entity.pdbx_description
1 polymer ?
#
loop_
_entity_poly.entity_id
_entity_poly.type
_entity_poly.pdbx_seq_one_letter_code
_entity_poly.pdbx_strand_id
1 'polypeptide(L)'
;DRRSPLAFWLGSLGVVIGVLLHIPAFLMARATHYRMAGMPMGTPMLFGMGCILAGATAAAYGLLPKRASSDPATIHERIVAPEDAPLTVWHWAAGAALAVALAVDIMKVSTLGFVIPGMRAEYGLSVAGVSVLPFAALTGATLGSFIWGSLADRYG
;
A
#
# COMPACT_ATOMS: atom_id res chain seq x y z
N ASP A 1 16.16 -2.87 -15.02
CA ASP A 1 16.27 -1.39 -15.05
C ASP A 1 14.98 -0.67 -14.67
N ARG A 2 14.99 0.02 -13.52
CA ARG A 2 13.88 0.87 -13.05
C ARG A 2 13.80 2.18 -13.86
N ARG A 3 12.59 2.71 -14.08
CA ARG A 3 12.35 3.92 -14.90
C ARG A 3 12.96 5.18 -14.30
N SER A 4 12.85 5.35 -12.99
CA SER A 4 13.57 6.41 -12.28
C SER A 4 13.79 6.02 -10.82
N PRO A 5 15.02 5.66 -10.42
CA PRO A 5 15.36 5.43 -9.02
C PRO A 5 15.07 6.65 -8.15
N LEU A 6 15.25 7.87 -8.69
CA LEU A 6 14.95 9.12 -7.99
C LEU A 6 13.46 9.28 -7.72
N ALA A 7 12.59 8.98 -8.70
CA ALA A 7 11.13 9.05 -8.49
C ALA A 7 10.67 8.05 -7.42
N PHE A 8 11.29 6.87 -7.38
CA PHE A 8 11.03 5.89 -6.33
C PHE A 8 11.41 6.42 -4.94
N TRP A 9 12.66 6.85 -4.75
CA TRP A 9 13.14 7.30 -3.45
C TRP A 9 12.46 8.57 -2.96
N LEU A 10 12.26 9.57 -3.83
CA LEU A 10 11.55 10.79 -3.49
C LEU A 10 10.07 10.51 -3.20
N GLY A 11 9.45 9.60 -3.95
CA GLY A 11 8.08 9.15 -3.71
C GLY A 11 7.94 8.48 -2.34
N SER A 12 8.81 7.52 -2.02
CA SER A 12 8.85 6.85 -0.72
C SER A 12 9.09 7.83 0.43
N LEU A 13 10.02 8.78 0.26
CA LEU A 13 10.26 9.83 1.25
C LEU A 13 9.02 10.71 1.45
N GLY A 14 8.33 11.06 0.37
CA GLY A 14 7.07 11.81 0.42
C GLY A 14 5.99 11.08 1.22
N VAL A 15 5.85 9.76 1.04
CA VAL A 15 4.92 8.94 1.84
C VAL A 15 5.31 8.96 3.32
N VAL A 16 6.60 8.79 3.64
CA VAL A 16 7.08 8.82 5.03
C VAL A 16 6.78 10.16 5.68
N ILE A 17 7.13 11.27 5.02
CA ILE A 17 6.83 12.63 5.51
C ILE A 17 5.32 12.78 5.71
N GLY A 18 4.52 12.35 4.74
CA GLY A 18 3.07 12.44 4.81
C GLY A 18 2.50 11.69 6.01
N VAL A 19 2.96 10.47 6.30
CA VAL A 19 2.55 9.69 7.48
C VAL A 19 3.00 10.38 8.77
N LEU A 20 4.23 10.87 8.85
CA LEU A 20 4.74 11.58 10.03
C LEU A 20 3.92 12.83 10.36
N LEU A 21 3.41 13.54 9.35
CA LEU A 21 2.56 14.72 9.53
C LEU A 21 1.18 14.41 10.15
N HIS A 22 0.77 13.15 10.22
CA HIS A 22 -0.47 12.75 10.92
C HIS A 22 -0.24 12.52 12.43
N ILE A 23 1.00 12.28 12.85
CA ILE A 23 1.34 12.01 14.26
C ILE A 23 0.95 13.17 15.19
N PRO A 24 1.21 14.45 14.87
CA PRO A 24 0.84 15.56 15.75
C PRO A 24 -0.66 15.61 16.06
N ALA A 25 -1.51 15.41 15.05
CA ALA A 25 -2.97 15.42 15.23
C ALA A 25 -3.42 14.27 16.15
N PHE A 26 -2.85 13.08 15.97
CA PHE A 26 -3.11 11.94 16.84
C PHE A 26 -2.69 12.20 18.30
N LEU A 27 -1.52 12.79 18.52
CA LEU A 27 -1.04 13.14 19.85
C LEU A 27 -1.88 14.25 20.50
N MET A 28 -2.39 15.21 19.73
CA MET A 28 -3.29 16.25 20.25
C MET A 28 -4.65 15.68 20.66
N ALA A 29 -5.17 14.69 19.93
CA ALA A 29 -6.42 14.00 20.25
C ALA A 29 -6.37 13.26 21.59
N ARG A 30 -5.18 13.03 22.19
CA ARG A 30 -5.07 12.46 23.55
C ARG A 30 -5.85 13.27 24.59
N ALA A 31 -5.91 14.61 24.43
CA ALA A 31 -6.59 15.50 25.36
C ALA A 31 -8.11 15.37 25.29
N THR A 32 -8.64 14.86 24.18
CA THR A 32 -10.07 14.59 23.95
C THR A 32 -10.39 13.09 24.01
N HIS A 33 -9.55 12.30 24.69
CA HIS A 33 -9.67 10.83 24.78
C HIS A 33 -9.74 10.15 23.40
N TYR A 34 -8.97 10.65 22.43
CA TYR A 34 -8.94 10.22 21.03
C TYR A 34 -10.26 10.38 20.26
N ARG A 35 -11.20 11.15 20.79
CA ARG A 35 -12.38 11.57 20.02
C ARG A 35 -12.02 12.72 19.09
N MET A 36 -12.26 12.53 17.80
CA MET A 36 -11.96 13.44 16.71
C MET A 36 -13.23 13.96 16.00
N ALA A 37 -14.42 13.48 16.38
CA ALA A 37 -15.68 14.03 15.87
C ALA A 37 -15.78 15.55 16.11
N GLY A 38 -16.06 16.30 15.03
CA GLY A 38 -16.20 17.75 15.06
C GLY A 38 -14.88 18.54 15.03
N MET A 39 -13.72 17.87 15.02
CA MET A 39 -12.43 18.56 14.89
C MET A 39 -12.13 18.92 13.43
N PRO A 40 -11.74 20.17 13.12
CA PRO A 40 -11.35 20.53 11.78
C PRO A 40 -10.05 19.82 11.37
N MET A 41 -9.96 19.45 10.09
CA MET A 41 -8.73 18.91 9.52
C MET A 41 -7.66 20.01 9.47
N GLY A 42 -6.57 19.83 10.20
CA GLY A 42 -5.46 20.78 10.20
C GLY A 42 -4.73 20.81 8.85
N THR A 43 -4.20 21.99 8.49
CA THR A 43 -3.33 22.19 7.32
C THR A 43 -2.19 21.17 7.18
N PRO A 44 -1.43 20.82 8.24
CA PRO A 44 -0.36 19.81 8.10
C PRO A 44 -0.90 18.41 7.75
N MET A 45 -2.10 18.06 8.22
CA MET A 45 -2.73 16.77 7.90
C MET A 45 -3.15 16.71 6.43
N LEU A 46 -3.80 17.77 5.94
CA LEU A 46 -4.19 17.86 4.53
C LEU A 46 -2.97 17.81 3.60
N PHE A 47 -1.90 18.52 3.95
CA PHE A 47 -0.64 18.44 3.22
C PHE A 47 -0.07 17.02 3.27
N GLY A 48 -0.08 16.37 4.44
CA GLY A 48 0.36 14.99 4.60
C GLY A 48 -0.41 14.00 3.72
N MET A 49 -1.75 14.12 3.65
CA MET A 49 -2.58 13.30 2.77
C MET A 49 -2.19 13.47 1.29
N GLY A 50 -1.97 14.71 0.86
CA GLY A 50 -1.47 15.02 -0.48
C GLY A 50 -0.10 14.39 -0.76
N CYS A 51 0.83 14.50 0.19
CA CYS A 51 2.16 13.88 0.09
C CYS A 51 2.10 12.35 -0.01
N ILE A 52 1.19 11.69 0.70
CA ILE A 52 1.01 10.24 0.60
C ILE A 52 0.54 9.85 -0.81
N LEU A 53 -0.48 10.53 -1.35
CA LEU A 53 -1.02 10.22 -2.68
C LEU A 53 0.01 10.51 -3.78
N ALA A 54 0.66 11.68 -3.75
CA ALA A 54 1.69 12.04 -4.71
C ALA A 54 2.94 11.15 -4.57
N GLY A 55 3.33 10.82 -3.34
CA GLY A 55 4.47 9.96 -3.07
C GLY A 55 4.24 8.52 -3.52
N ALA A 56 3.06 7.96 -3.27
CA ALA A 56 2.70 6.61 -3.70
C ALA A 56 2.66 6.49 -5.23
N THR A 57 2.08 7.48 -5.91
CA THR A 57 2.04 7.52 -7.39
C THR A 57 3.44 7.69 -7.99
N ALA A 58 4.29 8.55 -7.43
CA ALA A 58 5.68 8.70 -7.84
C ALA A 58 6.51 7.42 -7.60
N ALA A 59 6.29 6.75 -6.47
CA ALA A 59 6.96 5.49 -6.14
C ALA A 59 6.55 4.37 -7.09
N ALA A 60 5.25 4.22 -7.35
CA ALA A 60 4.72 3.27 -8.33
C ALA A 60 5.30 3.53 -9.73
N TYR A 61 5.36 4.81 -10.15
CA TYR A 61 5.97 5.18 -11.42
C TYR A 61 7.47 4.86 -11.49
N GLY A 62 8.20 5.10 -10.39
CA GLY A 62 9.63 4.80 -10.29
C GLY A 62 9.95 3.29 -10.38
N LEU A 63 9.03 2.44 -9.92
CA LEU A 63 9.14 0.98 -9.99
C LEU A 63 8.92 0.41 -11.39
N LEU A 64 8.20 1.11 -12.26
CA LEU A 64 7.99 0.66 -13.65
C LEU A 64 9.34 0.40 -14.33
N PRO A 65 9.53 -0.72 -15.03
CA PRO A 65 10.74 -0.97 -15.82
C PRO A 65 10.82 -0.05 -17.04
N LYS A 66 12.05 0.27 -17.50
CA LYS A 66 12.25 1.08 -18.73
C LYS A 66 11.98 0.33 -20.03
N ARG A 67 12.14 -1.00 -20.02
CA ARG A 67 12.01 -1.87 -21.19
C ARG A 67 11.11 -3.02 -20.81
N ALA A 68 10.10 -3.31 -21.64
CA ALA A 68 9.51 -4.63 -21.67
C ALA A 68 10.63 -5.61 -22.02
N SER A 69 10.68 -6.77 -21.37
CA SER A 69 11.52 -7.90 -21.73
C SER A 69 11.04 -8.42 -23.09
N SER A 70 11.35 -7.67 -24.16
CA SER A 70 11.08 -8.03 -25.53
C SER A 70 12.26 -8.84 -26.06
N ASP A 71 12.35 -10.09 -25.63
CA ASP A 71 12.90 -11.11 -26.51
C ASP A 71 11.88 -12.26 -26.65
N PRO A 72 11.03 -12.22 -27.70
CA PRO A 72 10.08 -13.29 -28.00
C PRO A 72 10.76 -14.64 -28.25
N ALA A 73 12.07 -14.68 -28.56
CA ALA A 73 12.79 -15.91 -28.85
C ALA A 73 13.17 -16.70 -27.59
N THR A 74 13.19 -16.07 -26.40
CA THR A 74 13.51 -16.72 -25.11
C THR A 74 12.30 -17.24 -24.33
N ILE A 75 11.06 -17.01 -24.80
CA ILE A 75 9.83 -17.30 -24.03
C ILE A 75 9.44 -18.80 -24.03
N HIS A 76 10.08 -19.63 -24.87
CA HIS A 76 9.78 -21.06 -24.96
C HIS A 76 10.75 -21.98 -24.22
N GLU A 77 11.74 -21.46 -23.52
CA GLU A 77 12.48 -22.30 -22.57
C GLU A 77 11.64 -22.38 -21.29
N ARG A 78 10.84 -23.45 -21.19
CA ARG A 78 10.23 -23.85 -19.92
C ARG A 78 11.40 -24.16 -18.97
N ILE A 79 11.88 -23.15 -18.25
CA ILE A 79 12.78 -23.32 -17.12
C ILE A 79 11.96 -24.05 -16.06
N VAL A 80 11.95 -25.38 -16.15
CA VAL A 80 11.51 -26.23 -15.05
C VAL A 80 12.54 -26.01 -13.95
N ALA A 81 12.14 -25.36 -12.86
CA ALA A 81 12.97 -25.29 -11.67
C ALA A 81 13.33 -26.73 -11.29
N PRO A 82 14.62 -27.09 -11.15
CA PRO A 82 14.98 -28.42 -10.71
C PRO A 82 14.25 -28.69 -9.38
N GLU A 83 13.41 -29.73 -9.34
CA GLU A 83 12.62 -30.09 -8.15
C GLU A 83 13.51 -30.25 -6.90
N ASP A 84 14.79 -30.56 -7.11
CA ASP A 84 15.79 -30.87 -6.09
C ASP A 84 16.81 -29.72 -5.84
N ALA A 85 16.53 -28.49 -6.28
CA ALA A 85 17.43 -27.36 -6.02
C ALA A 85 17.49 -27.03 -4.52
N PRO A 86 18.69 -26.97 -3.88
CA PRO A 86 18.78 -26.70 -2.46
C PRO A 86 18.30 -25.28 -2.13
N LEU A 87 17.46 -25.16 -1.10
CA LEU A 87 16.96 -23.87 -0.62
C LEU A 87 18.11 -23.02 -0.08
N THR A 88 18.57 -22.07 -0.90
CA THR A 88 19.54 -21.06 -0.48
C THR A 88 18.92 -20.07 0.51
N VAL A 89 19.79 -19.34 1.23
CA VAL A 89 19.40 -18.24 2.15
C VAL A 89 18.54 -17.19 1.45
N TRP A 90 18.73 -16.97 0.15
CA TRP A 90 17.94 -16.00 -0.63
C TRP A 90 16.49 -16.43 -0.85
N HIS A 91 16.22 -17.74 -0.98
CA HIS A 91 14.84 -18.24 -1.01
C HIS A 91 14.13 -17.99 0.32
N TRP A 92 14.82 -18.23 1.44
CA TRP A 92 14.30 -17.94 2.78
C TRP A 92 14.09 -16.44 3.01
N ALA A 93 15.03 -15.60 2.57
CA ALA A 93 14.89 -14.15 2.66
C ALA A 93 13.72 -13.63 1.83
N ALA A 94 13.54 -14.13 0.60
CA ALA A 94 12.39 -13.81 -0.24
C ALA A 94 11.07 -14.29 0.39
N GLY A 95 11.04 -15.52 0.89
CA GLY A 95 9.88 -16.06 1.60
C GLY A 95 9.50 -15.25 2.84
N ALA A 96 10.48 -14.84 3.64
CA ALA A 96 10.27 -13.97 4.80
C ALA A 96 9.74 -12.59 4.39
N ALA A 97 10.30 -11.98 3.34
CA ALA A 97 9.82 -10.71 2.82
C ALA A 97 8.35 -10.78 2.34
N LEU A 98 7.98 -11.86 1.62
CA LEU A 98 6.61 -12.11 1.19
C LEU A 98 5.67 -12.34 2.38
N ALA A 99 6.12 -13.07 3.40
CA ALA A 99 5.34 -13.29 4.62
C ALA A 99 5.06 -11.97 5.36
N VAL A 100 6.06 -11.09 5.48
CA VAL A 100 5.88 -9.75 6.07
C VAL A 100 4.93 -8.91 5.23
N ALA A 101 5.07 -8.91 3.90
CA ALA A 101 4.17 -8.19 3.01
C ALA A 101 2.71 -8.66 3.16
N LEU A 102 2.48 -9.97 3.24
CA LEU A 102 1.16 -10.57 3.47
C LEU A 102 0.60 -10.18 4.84
N ALA A 103 1.43 -10.21 5.89
CA ALA A 103 1.01 -9.80 7.23
C ALA A 103 0.54 -8.33 7.25
N VAL A 104 1.32 -7.43 6.64
CA VAL A 104 0.96 -6.01 6.50
C VAL A 104 -0.34 -5.82 5.72
N ASP A 105 -0.59 -6.66 4.70
CA ASP A 105 -1.82 -6.57 3.93
C ASP A 105 -3.05 -7.00 4.74
N ILE A 106 -2.95 -8.11 5.49
CA ILE A 106 -4.01 -8.58 6.39
C ILE A 106 -4.35 -7.55 7.47
N MET A 107 -3.34 -6.82 7.98
CA MET A 107 -3.56 -5.76 8.98
C MET A 107 -4.56 -4.70 8.49
N LYS A 108 -4.55 -4.34 7.19
CA LYS A 108 -5.49 -3.33 6.65
C LYS A 108 -6.93 -3.78 6.81
N VAL A 109 -7.24 -5.01 6.40
CA VAL A 109 -8.61 -5.55 6.50
C VAL A 109 -9.01 -5.77 7.96
N SER A 110 -8.09 -6.24 8.80
CA SER A 110 -8.34 -6.43 10.24
C SER A 110 -8.71 -5.12 10.95
N THR A 111 -7.99 -4.02 10.65
CA THR A 111 -8.28 -2.71 11.28
C THR A 111 -9.68 -2.19 10.95
N LEU A 112 -10.22 -2.45 9.76
CA LEU A 112 -11.59 -2.07 9.42
C LEU A 112 -12.61 -2.71 10.36
N GLY A 113 -12.39 -3.96 10.78
CA GLY A 113 -13.24 -4.65 11.75
C GLY A 113 -13.32 -3.94 13.11
N PHE A 114 -12.23 -3.29 13.53
CA PHE A 114 -12.17 -2.53 14.79
C PHE A 114 -12.66 -1.09 14.66
N VAL A 115 -12.43 -0.47 13.50
CA VAL A 115 -12.76 0.95 13.27
C VAL A 115 -14.26 1.15 13.00
N ILE A 116 -14.92 0.20 12.31
CA ILE A 116 -16.34 0.31 11.92
C ILE A 116 -17.28 0.54 13.14
N PRO A 117 -17.20 -0.24 14.24
CA PRO A 117 -18.02 0.01 15.43
C PRO A 117 -17.75 1.39 16.06
N GLY A 118 -16.48 1.80 16.13
CA GLY A 118 -16.08 3.10 16.67
C GLY A 118 -16.65 4.26 15.86
N MET A 119 -16.58 4.16 14.52
CA MET A 119 -17.14 5.18 13.64
C MET A 119 -18.65 5.35 13.80
N ARG A 120 -19.38 4.24 13.98
CA ARG A 120 -20.83 4.30 14.23
C ARG A 120 -21.15 5.00 15.55
N ALA A 121 -20.42 4.65 16.62
CA ALA A 121 -20.64 5.21 17.95
C ALA A 121 -20.21 6.69 18.03
N GLU A 122 -19.11 7.06 17.39
CA GLU A 122 -18.53 8.39 17.50
C GLU A 122 -19.13 9.41 16.52
N TYR A 123 -19.39 9.00 15.27
CA TYR A 123 -19.88 9.89 14.21
C TYR A 123 -21.37 9.69 13.89
N GLY A 124 -22.07 8.78 14.57
CA GLY A 124 -23.51 8.55 14.38
C GLY A 124 -23.89 7.99 13.01
N LEU A 125 -22.94 7.38 12.30
CA LEU A 125 -23.13 6.92 10.92
C LEU A 125 -24.02 5.67 10.85
N SER A 126 -24.86 5.62 9.81
CA SER A 126 -25.66 4.44 9.48
C SER A 126 -24.77 3.28 9.01
N VAL A 127 -25.32 2.05 9.00
CA VAL A 127 -24.61 0.88 8.48
C VAL A 127 -24.17 1.10 7.03
N ALA A 128 -25.04 1.69 6.19
CA ALA A 128 -24.71 2.03 4.82
C ALA A 128 -23.57 3.06 4.73
N GLY A 129 -23.57 4.08 5.58
CA GLY A 129 -22.54 5.11 5.59
C GLY A 129 -21.14 4.58 5.94
N VAL A 130 -21.05 3.72 6.96
CA VAL A 130 -19.77 3.14 7.37
C VAL A 130 -19.26 2.07 6.39
N SER A 131 -20.16 1.36 5.70
CA SER A 131 -19.81 0.34 4.71
C SER A 131 -19.13 0.89 3.45
N VAL A 132 -19.16 2.20 3.20
CA VAL A 132 -18.43 2.83 2.10
C VAL A 132 -16.92 2.61 2.23
N LEU A 133 -16.39 2.61 3.46
CA LEU A 133 -14.95 2.41 3.70
C LEU A 133 -14.45 1.02 3.26
N PRO A 134 -15.00 -0.10 3.76
CA PRO A 134 -14.58 -1.42 3.31
C PRO A 134 -14.88 -1.64 1.82
N PHE A 135 -15.99 -1.09 1.30
CA PHE A 135 -16.29 -1.17 -0.13
C PHE A 135 -15.19 -0.50 -0.99
N ALA A 136 -14.80 0.72 -0.64
CA ALA A 136 -13.73 1.44 -1.34
C ALA A 136 -12.39 0.71 -1.21
N ALA A 137 -12.06 0.21 0.00
CA ALA A 137 -10.83 -0.53 0.25
C ALA A 137 -10.73 -1.82 -0.58
N LEU A 138 -11.78 -2.64 -0.61
CA LEU A 138 -11.82 -3.91 -1.34
C LEU A 138 -11.84 -3.68 -2.87
N THR A 139 -12.58 -2.68 -3.32
CA THR A 139 -12.58 -2.28 -4.74
C THR A 139 -11.20 -1.83 -5.18
N GLY A 140 -10.54 -0.98 -4.38
CA GLY A 140 -9.18 -0.53 -4.63
C GLY A 140 -8.17 -1.68 -4.67
N ALA A 141 -8.26 -2.63 -3.73
CA ALA A 141 -7.43 -3.83 -3.73
C ALA A 141 -7.64 -4.67 -4.99
N THR A 142 -8.90 -4.88 -5.39
CA THR A 142 -9.26 -5.65 -6.59
C THR A 142 -8.68 -5.00 -7.85
N LEU A 143 -8.91 -3.70 -8.03
CA LEU A 143 -8.37 -2.95 -9.18
C LEU A 143 -6.84 -2.94 -9.17
N GLY A 144 -6.23 -2.77 -7.99
CA GLY A 144 -4.79 -2.84 -7.81
C GLY A 144 -4.21 -4.17 -8.25
N SER A 145 -4.84 -5.29 -7.88
CA SER A 145 -4.42 -6.64 -8.29
C SER A 145 -4.50 -6.84 -9.80
N PHE A 146 -5.51 -6.31 -10.48
CA PHE A 146 -5.58 -6.37 -11.95
C PHE A 146 -4.46 -5.57 -12.62
N ILE A 147 -4.21 -4.35 -12.12
CA ILE A 147 -3.14 -3.48 -12.65
C ILE A 147 -1.78 -4.15 -12.43
N TRP A 148 -1.45 -4.48 -11.17
CA TRP A 148 -0.15 -5.06 -10.83
C TRP A 148 0.05 -6.46 -11.41
N GLY A 149 -1.00 -7.28 -11.48
CA GLY A 149 -0.96 -8.58 -12.15
C GLY A 149 -0.60 -8.44 -13.63
N SER A 150 -1.28 -7.55 -14.35
CA SER A 150 -0.95 -7.28 -15.75
C SER A 150 0.46 -6.70 -15.94
N LEU A 151 0.95 -5.91 -14.98
CA LEU A 151 2.33 -5.43 -14.99
C LEU A 151 3.33 -6.57 -14.76
N ALA A 152 3.08 -7.45 -13.79
CA ALA A 152 3.91 -8.61 -13.51
C ALA A 152 3.99 -9.53 -14.73
N ASP A 153 2.86 -9.83 -15.37
CA ASP A 153 2.84 -10.66 -16.60
C ASP A 153 3.68 -10.07 -17.74
N ARG A 154 3.79 -8.75 -17.83
CA ARG A 154 4.54 -8.05 -18.89
C ARG A 154 6.02 -7.90 -18.60
N TYR A 155 6.41 -7.85 -17.33
CA TYR A 155 7.76 -7.48 -16.92
C TYR A 155 8.53 -8.58 -16.17
N GLY A 156 7.84 -9.62 -15.70
CA GLY A 156 8.36 -10.62 -14.77
C GLY A 156 8.19 -10.18 -13.33
#